data_AF-A0A2V8HLS1-F1
#
_entry.id   AF-A0A2V8HLS1-F1
#
_cell.length_a   1.000
_cell.length_b   1.000
_cell.length_c   1.000
_cell.angle_alpha   90.00
_cell.angle_beta   90.00
_cell.angle_gamma   90.00
#
_symmetry.space_group_name_H-M   'P 1'
#
loop_
_entity.id
_entity.type
_entity.pdbx_description
1 polymer ?
#
loop_
_entity_poly.entity_id
_entity_poly.type
_entity_poly.pdbx_seq_one_letter_code
_entity_poly.pdbx_strand_id
1 'polypeptide(L)'
;MRLHIPPVAFLGDGRHVMFTSRHIYILAAALIHLMLGAYVTPVPARAGRVTQMIGSTLLVAAAVLLMAAFVYEPVAARGRTLVSALGLFALFGGAIIHVLAALLSRPAEPTPSVEADL
;
A
#
# COMPACT_ATOMS: atom_id res chain seq x y z
N MET A 1 23.16 28.42 -20.11
CA MET A 1 22.20 27.30 -20.33
C MET A 1 20.81 27.78 -19.94
N ARG A 2 19.94 28.07 -20.92
CA ARG A 2 18.52 28.32 -20.64
C ARG A 2 17.87 26.94 -20.50
N LEU A 3 17.40 26.59 -19.31
CA LEU A 3 16.52 25.43 -19.14
C LEU A 3 15.28 25.70 -19.99
N HIS A 4 15.12 24.92 -21.05
CA HIS A 4 13.85 24.84 -21.76
C HIS A 4 12.87 24.18 -20.77
N ILE A 5 12.14 25.01 -20.03
CA ILE A 5 11.05 24.57 -19.17
C ILE A 5 9.87 24.38 -20.13
N PRO A 6 9.50 23.14 -20.52
CA PRO A 6 8.30 22.95 -21.30
C PRO A 6 7.13 23.54 -20.51
N PRO A 7 6.21 24.28 -21.14
CA PRO A 7 5.08 24.88 -20.45
C PRO A 7 4.14 23.77 -19.96
N VAL A 8 4.39 23.24 -18.76
CA VAL A 8 3.51 22.30 -18.04
C VAL A 8 2.13 22.91 -17.77
N ALA A 9 2.01 24.24 -17.94
CA ALA A 9 0.77 25.01 -17.95
C ALA A 9 -0.24 24.59 -19.04
N PHE A 10 0.12 23.70 -19.98
CA PHE A 10 -0.81 23.20 -21.01
C PHE A 10 -1.76 22.08 -20.51
N LEU A 11 -1.53 21.55 -19.31
CA LEU A 11 -2.46 20.65 -18.63
C LEU A 11 -3.36 21.52 -17.74
N GLY A 12 -4.61 21.79 -18.16
CA GLY A 12 -5.57 22.50 -17.30
C GLY A 12 -5.55 21.97 -15.87
N ASP A 13 -5.58 22.86 -14.87
CA ASP A 13 -5.18 22.62 -13.47
C ASP A 13 -5.61 21.27 -12.89
N GLY A 14 -6.83 20.80 -13.20
CA GLY A 14 -7.33 19.50 -12.78
C GLY A 14 -6.47 18.31 -13.23
N ARG A 15 -5.98 18.29 -14.47
CA ARG A 15 -5.13 17.19 -14.99
C ARG A 15 -3.75 17.19 -14.36
N HIS A 16 -3.19 18.37 -14.10
CA HIS A 16 -1.90 18.49 -13.41
C HIS A 16 -1.99 17.90 -11.99
N VAL A 17 -3.01 18.30 -11.21
CA VAL A 17 -3.27 17.74 -9.87
C VAL A 17 -3.49 16.22 -9.96
N MET A 18 -4.23 15.76 -10.97
CA MET A 18 -4.52 14.34 -11.17
C MET A 18 -3.24 13.50 -11.34
N PHE A 19 -2.32 13.93 -12.20
CA PHE A 19 -1.02 13.28 -12.37
C PHE A 19 -0.19 13.31 -11.09
N THR A 20 -0.12 14.45 -10.40
CA THR A 20 0.63 14.58 -9.15
C THR A 20 0.12 13.62 -8.07
N SER A 21 -1.20 13.54 -7.86
CA SER A 21 -1.78 12.60 -6.89
C SER A 21 -1.44 11.14 -7.22
N ARG A 22 -1.50 10.75 -8.50
CA ARG A 22 -1.23 9.37 -8.92
C ARG A 22 0.24 8.98 -8.75
N HIS A 23 1.17 9.91 -8.99
CA HIS A 23 2.59 9.69 -8.66
C HIS A 23 2.77 9.44 -7.16
N ILE A 24 2.13 10.24 -6.29
CA ILE A 24 2.20 10.05 -4.83
C ILE A 24 1.63 8.69 -4.43
N TYR A 25 0.55 8.23 -5.05
CA TYR A 25 -0.02 6.92 -4.74
C TYR A 25 0.89 5.76 -5.15
N ILE A 26 1.52 5.86 -6.33
CA ILE A 26 2.51 4.87 -6.78
C ILE A 26 3.74 4.88 -5.85
N LEU A 27 4.20 6.07 -5.45
CA LEU A 27 5.29 6.20 -4.48
C LEU A 27 4.94 5.54 -3.14
N ALA A 28 3.72 5.76 -2.63
CA ALA A 28 3.24 5.11 -1.42
C ALA A 28 3.23 3.58 -1.56
N ALA A 29 2.76 3.05 -2.69
CA ALA A 29 2.79 1.62 -2.97
C ALA A 29 4.23 1.07 -3.02
N ALA A 30 5.15 1.77 -3.68
CA ALA A 30 6.56 1.38 -3.75
C ALA A 30 7.22 1.37 -2.36
N LEU A 31 6.97 2.38 -1.53
CA LEU A 31 7.48 2.44 -0.16
C LEU A 31 6.95 1.30 0.71
N ILE A 32 5.67 0.96 0.61
CA ILE A 32 5.11 -0.18 1.34
C ILE A 32 5.76 -1.49 0.91
N HIS A 33 5.97 -1.71 -0.39
CA HIS A 33 6.66 -2.90 -0.88
C HIS A 33 8.12 -2.95 -0.42
N LEU A 34 8.81 -1.80 -0.40
CA LEU A 34 10.16 -1.69 0.12
C LEU A 34 10.22 -2.05 1.61
N MET A 35 9.30 -1.51 2.42
CA MET A 35 9.20 -1.84 3.85
C MET A 35 8.92 -3.32 4.07
N LEU A 36 8.04 -3.92 3.25
CA LEU A 36 7.77 -5.36 3.28
C LEU A 36 9.04 -6.17 3.00
N GLY A 37 9.75 -5.85 1.91
CA GLY A 37 10.98 -6.54 1.53
C GLY A 37 12.11 -6.38 2.54
N ALA A 38 12.16 -5.25 3.26
CA ALA A 38 13.20 -4.95 4.22
C ALA A 38 12.94 -5.54 5.63
N TYR A 39 11.68 -5.57 6.07
CA TYR A 39 11.34 -5.82 7.48
C TYR A 39 10.37 -6.97 7.73
N VAL A 40 9.60 -7.42 6.75
CA VAL A 40 8.57 -8.43 6.99
C VAL A 40 9.17 -9.83 6.99
N THR A 41 8.99 -10.54 8.09
CA THR A 41 9.38 -11.94 8.25
C THR A 41 8.18 -12.88 8.02
N PRO A 42 8.39 -14.10 7.48
CA PRO A 42 7.31 -15.06 7.31
C PRO A 42 6.72 -15.50 8.65
N VAL A 43 5.38 -15.48 8.74
CA VAL A 43 4.69 -15.92 9.95
C VAL A 43 4.67 -17.45 10.08
N PRO A 44 5.08 -18.01 11.24
CA PRO A 44 5.09 -19.46 11.45
C PRO A 44 3.68 -20.06 11.60
N ALA A 45 2.78 -19.38 12.31
CA ALA A 45 1.42 -19.86 12.55
C ALA A 45 0.59 -19.91 11.25
N ARG A 46 -0.15 -21.00 11.03
CA ARG A 46 -0.94 -21.21 9.79
C ARG A 46 -1.92 -20.07 9.52
N ALA A 47 -2.66 -19.64 10.54
CA ALA A 47 -3.62 -18.54 10.41
C ALA A 47 -2.93 -17.22 10.03
N GLY A 48 -1.88 -16.84 10.74
CA GLY A 48 -1.14 -15.62 10.44
C GLY A 48 -0.44 -15.65 9.08
N ARG A 49 0.01 -16.82 8.61
CA ARG A 49 0.56 -16.98 7.25
C ARG A 49 -0.49 -16.74 6.16
N VAL A 50 -1.70 -17.29 6.32
CA VAL A 50 -2.81 -17.04 5.38
C VAL A 50 -3.17 -15.56 5.38
N THR A 51 -3.29 -14.94 6.56
CA THR A 51 -3.53 -13.49 6.69
C THR A 51 -2.45 -12.68 5.98
N GLN A 52 -1.17 -13.01 6.18
CA GLN A 52 -0.04 -12.36 5.53
C GLN A 52 -0.10 -12.51 4.00
N MET A 53 -0.47 -13.68 3.48
CA MET A 53 -0.63 -13.91 2.03
C MET A 53 -1.77 -13.08 1.44
N ILE A 54 -2.91 -12.97 2.13
CA ILE A 54 -4.03 -12.12 1.70
C ILE A 54 -3.56 -10.65 1.65
N GLY A 55 -2.87 -10.19 2.69
CA GLY A 55 -2.31 -8.83 2.74
C GLY A 55 -1.36 -8.56 1.57
N SER A 56 -0.43 -9.47 1.30
CA SER A 56 0.50 -9.36 0.17
C SER A 56 -0.21 -9.34 -1.18
N THR A 57 -1.24 -10.18 -1.35
CA THR A 57 -2.04 -10.21 -2.60
C THR A 57 -2.75 -8.87 -2.82
N LEU A 58 -3.30 -8.28 -1.75
CA LEU A 58 -3.96 -6.97 -1.80
C LEU A 58 -2.97 -5.84 -2.14
N LEU A 59 -1.75 -5.87 -1.59
CA LEU A 59 -0.71 -4.90 -1.88
C LEU A 59 -0.25 -4.97 -3.35
N VAL A 60 -0.08 -6.18 -3.89
CA VAL A 60 0.25 -6.36 -5.32
C VAL A 60 -0.90 -5.86 -6.19
N ALA A 61 -2.15 -6.22 -5.88
CA ALA A 61 -3.32 -5.72 -6.60
C ALA A 61 -3.42 -4.19 -6.54
N ALA A 62 -3.11 -3.58 -5.40
CA ALA A 62 -3.07 -2.14 -5.23
C ALA A 62 -2.02 -1.49 -6.16
N ALA A 63 -0.80 -2.03 -6.23
CA ALA A 63 0.22 -1.51 -7.12
C ALA A 63 -0.24 -1.55 -8.60
N VAL A 64 -0.82 -2.67 -9.04
CA VAL A 64 -1.37 -2.82 -10.39
C VAL A 64 -2.48 -1.80 -10.67
N LEU A 65 -3.43 -1.63 -9.75
CA LEU A 65 -4.53 -0.68 -9.89
C LEU A 65 -4.03 0.77 -9.93
N LEU A 66 -3.06 1.13 -9.08
CA LEU A 66 -2.52 2.49 -9.05
C LEU A 66 -1.69 2.82 -10.30
N MET A 67 -0.93 1.85 -10.83
CA MET A 67 -0.25 1.99 -12.13
C MET A 67 -1.27 2.12 -13.27
N ALA A 68 -2.34 1.32 -13.26
CA ALA A 68 -3.42 1.44 -14.24
C ALA A 68 -4.12 2.81 -14.14
N ALA A 69 -4.42 3.29 -12.93
CA ALA A 69 -5.06 4.58 -12.71
C ALA A 69 -4.22 5.76 -13.22
N PHE A 70 -2.89 5.66 -13.13
CA PHE A 70 -1.97 6.64 -13.69
C PHE A 70 -2.09 6.77 -15.22
N VAL A 71 -2.29 5.65 -15.93
CA VAL A 71 -2.42 5.64 -17.40
C VAL A 71 -3.83 6.02 -17.85
N TYR A 72 -4.86 5.42 -17.24
CA TYR A 72 -6.22 5.48 -17.78
C TYR A 72 -7.01 6.72 -17.34
N GLU A 73 -6.92 7.13 -16.07
CA GLU A 73 -7.83 8.15 -15.54
C GLU A 73 -7.53 9.58 -16.03
N PRO A 74 -6.26 10.02 -16.19
CA PRO A 74 -5.95 11.34 -16.75
C PRO A 74 -6.43 11.50 -18.21
N VAL A 75 -6.44 10.40 -18.97
CA VAL A 75 -6.90 10.37 -20.36
C VAL A 75 -8.42 10.33 -20.45
N ALA A 76 -9.07 9.60 -19.53
CA ALA A 76 -10.52 9.46 -19.52
C ALA A 76 -11.25 10.79 -19.30
N ALA A 77 -10.61 11.80 -18.70
CA ALA A 77 -11.14 13.15 -18.41
C ALA A 77 -12.53 13.19 -17.74
N ARG A 78 -13.01 12.03 -17.27
CA ARG A 78 -14.24 11.85 -16.51
C ARG A 78 -13.81 11.99 -15.06
N GLY A 79 -14.40 12.90 -14.29
CA GLY A 79 -14.09 13.11 -12.86
C GLY A 79 -14.35 11.89 -11.94
N ARG A 80 -14.47 10.68 -12.49
CA ARG A 80 -14.63 9.41 -11.79
C ARG A 80 -13.25 8.76 -11.62
N THR A 81 -12.77 8.69 -10.38
CA THR A 81 -11.46 8.14 -10.02
C THR A 81 -11.57 6.79 -9.33
N LEU A 82 -12.31 5.86 -9.97
CA LEU A 82 -12.65 4.57 -9.36
C LEU A 82 -11.45 3.63 -9.29
N VAL A 83 -10.55 3.65 -10.28
CA VAL A 83 -9.40 2.74 -10.33
C VAL A 83 -8.40 3.16 -9.26
N SER A 84 -8.12 4.46 -9.13
CA SER A 84 -7.25 4.95 -8.05
C SER A 84 -7.86 4.73 -6.68
N ALA A 85 -9.18 4.89 -6.53
CA ALA A 85 -9.86 4.66 -5.25
C ALA A 85 -9.77 3.19 -4.82
N LEU A 86 -10.08 2.25 -5.71
CA LEU A 86 -9.93 0.82 -5.45
C LEU A 86 -8.47 0.46 -5.12
N GLY A 87 -7.51 1.03 -5.85
CA GLY A 87 -6.09 0.86 -5.56
C GLY A 87 -5.70 1.36 -4.17
N LEU A 88 -6.20 2.54 -3.76
CA LEU A 88 -5.94 3.10 -2.43
C LEU A 88 -6.54 2.23 -1.31
N PHE A 89 -7.78 1.78 -1.46
CA PHE A 89 -8.42 0.91 -0.46
C PHE A 89 -7.74 -0.45 -0.37
N ALA A 90 -7.32 -1.02 -1.50
CA ALA A 90 -6.52 -2.25 -1.52
C ALA A 90 -5.16 -2.05 -0.83
N LEU A 91 -4.49 -0.90 -1.05
CA LEU A 91 -3.21 -0.58 -0.42
C LEU A 91 -3.36 -0.47 1.11
N PHE A 92 -4.36 0.31 1.55
CA PHE A 92 -4.65 0.51 2.96
C PHE A 92 -5.06 -0.80 3.64
N GLY A 93 -6.00 -1.54 3.05
CA GLY A 93 -6.45 -2.83 3.57
C GLY A 93 -5.31 -3.84 3.65
N GLY A 94 -4.46 -3.91 2.61
CA GLY A 94 -3.31 -4.81 2.59
C GLY A 94 -2.30 -4.51 3.69
N ALA A 95 -2.02 -3.22 3.94
CA ALA A 95 -1.16 -2.79 5.03
C ALA A 95 -1.74 -3.15 6.41
N ILE A 96 -3.03 -2.91 6.64
CA ILE A 96 -3.72 -3.30 7.90
C ILE A 96 -3.67 -4.81 8.10
N ILE A 97 -3.93 -5.60 7.06
CA ILE A 97 -3.88 -7.06 7.12
C ILE A 97 -2.48 -7.56 7.48
N HIS A 98 -1.42 -6.92 6.99
CA HIS A 98 -0.03 -7.23 7.39
C HIS A 98 0.21 -6.95 8.88
N VAL A 99 -0.31 -5.85 9.41
CA VAL A 99 -0.25 -5.57 10.86
C VAL A 99 -1.00 -6.64 11.66
N LEU A 100 -2.20 -7.02 11.22
CA LEU A 100 -2.99 -8.08 11.87
C LEU A 100 -2.25 -9.43 11.84
N ALA A 101 -1.62 -9.77 10.72
CA ALA A 101 -0.81 -10.99 10.61
C ALA A 101 0.33 -11.00 11.64
N ALA A 102 1.02 -9.87 11.83
CA ALA A 102 2.07 -9.74 12.83
C ALA A 102 1.53 -9.88 14.27
N LEU A 103 0.37 -9.29 14.57
CA LEU A 103 -0.25 -9.41 15.90
C LEU A 103 -0.70 -10.84 16.22
N LEU A 104 -1.24 -11.56 15.25
CA LEU A 104 -1.64 -12.97 15.38
C LEU A 104 -0.44 -13.92 15.54
N SER A 105 0.78 -13.44 15.31
CA SER A 105 2.01 -14.23 15.38
C SER A 105 2.69 -14.14 16.74
N ARG A 106 2.24 -13.23 17.62
CA ARG A 106 2.86 -13.05 18.94
C ARG A 106 2.55 -14.28 19.80
N PRO A 107 3.57 -14.98 20.33
CA PRO A 107 3.35 -16.01 21.34
C PRO A 107 2.58 -15.39 22.51
N ALA A 108 1.65 -16.14 23.10
CA ALA A 108 1.08 -15.75 24.39
C ALA A 108 2.24 -15.64 25.39
N GLU A 109 2.46 -14.47 25.99
CA GLU A 109 3.45 -14.35 27.05
C GLU A 109 3.08 -15.35 28.16
N PRO A 110 4.03 -16.17 28.63
CA PRO A 110 3.79 -17.02 29.78
C PRO A 110 3.44 -16.11 30.96
N THR A 111 2.22 -16.28 31.50
CA THR A 111 1.82 -15.65 32.76
C THR A 111 2.88 -15.98 33.81
N PRO A 112 3.46 -15.00 34.51
CA PRO A 112 4.46 -15.27 35.54
C PRO A 112 3.84 -16.22 36.56
N SER A 113 4.35 -17.45 36.62
CA SER A 113 4.07 -18.35 37.72
C SER A 113 4.65 -17.69 38.95
N VAL A 114 3.78 -17.16 39.81
CA VAL A 114 4.13 -16.79 41.17
C VAL A 114 4.65 -18.08 41.80
N GLU A 115 5.98 -18.21 41.86
CA GLU A 115 6.65 -19.25 42.63
C GLU A 115 6.10 -19.15 44.05
N ALA A 116 5.36 -20.18 44.43
CA ALA A 116 5.03 -20.46 45.80
C ALA A 116 6.32 -20.94 46.48
N ASP A 117 7.20 -19.99 46.79
CA ASP A 117 8.23 -20.18 47.81
C ASP A 117 7.53 -20.14 49.17
N LEU A 118 7.10 -21.33 49.62
CA LEU A 118 6.76 -21.66 51.01
C LEU A 118 7.73 -22.73 51.51
#